data_AF-A0A2D5ACW7-F1
#
_entry.id   AF-A0A2D5ACW7-F1
#
_cell.length_a   1.000
_cell.length_b   1.000
_cell.length_c   1.000
_cell.angle_alpha   90.00
_cell.angle_beta   90.00
_cell.angle_gamma   90.00
#
_symmetry.space_group_name_H-M   'P 1'
#
loop_
_entity.id
_entity.type
_entity.pdbx_description
1 polymer ?
#
loop_
_entity_poly.entity_id
_entity_poly.type
_entity_poly.pdbx_seq_one_letter_code
_entity_poly.pdbx_strand_id
1 'polypeptide(L)'
;MFTTSSPIGIPTPEARSRPIMASQPYSPRNWWTNSSMACREGERRPGSSAIPDSSHQVYMLDPDSSPGPFPRIQMQTSSGSIRRILVATDSLKGTCTAIEAAAAIGGAIAARVPGVEVDRCPLGDGGEGTLDVLATDQALRLESHSVLGPRRDRPRIQARLGISSDGRLAVVELAEAAGLHLLVEADRDPRRTGTGGVGALLDLARVRLESAGGARPILMLAVGGSGTVDGGVGALSSMGVEFRSTHEPIRSPLVGDDLARIERIDLPAGVRAAWAGIDLRVATDVRNPLTGPMGAARIFGPQKGADESTVEFLEHGLESWVEVMGRCVGIDRAAEAASSPGAGAAGGIAFALQALFDARLESGFDLVADRIGLEERVRAADLVVTSEGRLDAQSMMGKATGRLLDLATLHGTPVAAIPGSVGDLPGEVRARFSWIRSLVDTCGASIATSDPCGAMAAAVRLEFPESDATPASAG
;
A
#
# COMPACT_ATOMS: atom_id res chain seq x y z
N MET A 1 67.88 20.84 15.52
CA MET A 1 66.46 20.43 15.52
C MET A 1 65.81 21.08 14.31
N PHE A 2 65.69 20.30 13.24
CA PHE A 2 64.96 20.60 11.99
C PHE A 2 63.44 20.69 12.32
N THR A 3 62.53 21.44 11.68
CA THR A 3 62.43 22.20 10.40
C THR A 3 61.11 22.99 10.48
N THR A 4 61.09 24.32 10.38
CA THR A 4 60.85 25.21 9.21
C THR A 4 59.42 25.32 8.68
N SER A 5 59.13 26.56 8.28
CA SER A 5 57.86 27.26 8.16
C SER A 5 57.41 27.47 6.70
N SER A 6 56.08 27.45 6.47
CA SER A 6 55.28 28.28 5.52
C SER A 6 55.62 28.31 4.00
N PRO A 7 54.84 29.00 3.13
CA PRO A 7 53.55 28.59 2.53
C PRO A 7 53.55 28.73 0.97
N ILE A 8 52.37 28.71 0.33
CA ILE A 8 51.98 29.24 -1.00
C ILE A 8 51.54 28.18 -2.03
N GLY A 9 50.34 28.38 -2.61
CA GLY A 9 49.96 27.77 -3.88
C GLY A 9 48.45 27.65 -4.12
N ILE A 10 47.75 28.77 -4.35
CA ILE A 10 46.41 28.80 -4.96
C ILE A 10 46.58 28.67 -6.49
N PRO A 11 45.77 27.84 -7.17
CA PRO A 11 45.46 28.09 -8.57
C PRO A 11 43.95 28.24 -8.79
N THR A 12 43.56 29.41 -9.27
CA THR A 12 42.31 29.65 -10.03
C THR A 12 42.40 29.01 -11.41
N PRO A 13 41.25 28.63 -11.99
CA PRO A 13 41.08 28.81 -13.43
C PRO A 13 39.79 29.55 -13.79
N GLU A 14 39.96 30.61 -14.58
CA GLU A 14 38.89 31.33 -15.28
C GLU A 14 38.30 30.51 -16.43
N ALA A 15 36.98 30.68 -16.55
CA ALA A 15 36.06 30.54 -17.68
C ALA A 15 36.58 30.04 -19.05
N ARG A 16 35.94 28.96 -19.53
CA ARG A 16 35.57 28.81 -20.95
C ARG A 16 34.11 28.42 -21.09
N SER A 17 33.33 29.39 -21.56
CA SER A 17 31.93 29.30 -21.96
C SER A 17 31.77 28.60 -23.32
N ARG A 18 30.94 27.53 -23.36
CA ARG A 18 30.21 27.05 -24.54
C ARG A 18 28.81 26.61 -24.11
N PRO A 19 27.76 26.87 -24.93
CA PRO A 19 26.37 26.80 -24.50
C PRO A 19 25.88 25.35 -24.43
N ILE A 20 25.32 24.96 -23.29
CA ILE A 20 24.58 23.70 -23.13
C ILE A 20 23.09 24.03 -23.38
N MET A 21 22.49 23.28 -24.31
CA MET A 21 21.07 23.34 -24.64
C MET A 21 20.20 23.23 -23.38
N ALA A 22 19.24 24.14 -23.26
CA ALA A 22 18.20 24.10 -22.24
C ALA A 22 17.33 22.85 -22.43
N SER A 23 17.48 21.87 -21.54
CA SER A 23 16.47 20.83 -21.32
C SER A 23 15.39 21.39 -20.39
N GLN A 24 14.15 21.35 -20.87
CA GLN A 24 12.96 21.84 -20.20
C GLN A 24 12.78 21.26 -18.79
N PRO A 25 12.26 22.04 -17.81
CA PRO A 25 11.83 21.47 -16.54
C PRO A 25 10.55 20.67 -16.73
N TYR A 26 10.59 19.41 -16.29
CA TYR A 26 9.44 18.52 -16.18
C TYR A 26 8.47 19.08 -15.14
N SER A 27 7.30 19.55 -15.59
CA SER A 27 6.20 20.00 -14.74
C SER A 27 5.45 18.78 -14.21
N PRO A 28 5.33 18.56 -12.89
CA PRO A 28 4.31 17.65 -12.37
C PRO A 28 2.94 18.23 -12.74
N ARG A 29 2.12 17.45 -13.45
CA ARG A 29 0.74 17.84 -13.76
C ARG A 29 -0.04 17.80 -12.44
N ASN A 30 -0.42 18.97 -11.93
CA ASN A 30 -1.46 19.10 -10.93
C ASN A 30 -2.78 18.67 -11.56
N TRP A 31 -3.26 17.48 -11.21
CA TRP A 31 -4.65 17.13 -11.36
C TRP A 31 -5.40 17.82 -10.21
N TRP A 32 -6.62 18.30 -10.46
CA TRP A 32 -7.45 19.19 -9.62
C TRP A 32 -7.25 20.70 -9.84
N THR A 33 -8.05 21.28 -10.75
CA THR A 33 -8.73 22.56 -10.50
C THR A 33 -9.94 22.73 -11.42
N ASN A 34 -11.02 23.23 -10.82
CA ASN A 34 -12.26 23.77 -11.39
C ASN A 34 -13.28 22.81 -12.02
N SER A 35 -14.33 22.55 -11.24
CA SER A 35 -15.70 22.79 -11.71
C SER A 35 -16.59 23.20 -10.54
N SER A 36 -16.59 24.51 -10.26
CA SER A 36 -17.73 25.21 -9.67
C SER A 36 -18.37 26.04 -10.78
N MET A 37 -19.61 25.72 -11.14
CA MET A 37 -20.72 26.68 -11.33
C MET A 37 -21.91 26.06 -12.07
N ALA A 38 -23.04 26.14 -11.37
CA ALA A 38 -24.35 26.59 -11.85
C ALA A 38 -25.06 25.79 -12.95
N CYS A 39 -26.10 25.08 -12.51
CA CYS A 39 -27.29 24.73 -13.27
C CYS A 39 -27.86 25.94 -14.04
N ARG A 40 -28.11 25.78 -15.34
CA ARG A 40 -29.26 26.38 -16.03
C ARG A 40 -29.79 25.43 -17.10
N GLU A 41 -31.11 25.30 -17.10
CA GLU A 41 -31.94 24.61 -18.07
C GLU A 41 -31.88 25.26 -19.45
N GLY A 42 -32.06 24.45 -20.51
CA GLY A 42 -32.57 24.92 -21.79
C GLY A 42 -31.86 24.38 -23.02
N GLU A 43 -32.67 23.80 -23.93
CA GLU A 43 -32.44 23.55 -25.36
C GLU A 43 -31.78 22.22 -25.79
N ARG A 44 -32.65 21.34 -26.31
CA ARG A 44 -32.30 20.20 -27.17
C ARG A 44 -31.82 20.72 -28.53
N ARG A 45 -30.70 20.18 -29.03
CA ARG A 45 -30.44 20.01 -30.47
C ARG A 45 -29.82 18.64 -30.73
N PRO A 46 -30.22 17.94 -31.82
CA PRO A 46 -29.67 16.63 -32.18
C PRO A 46 -28.38 16.84 -32.97
N GLY A 47 -27.27 16.31 -32.46
CA GLY A 47 -25.98 16.33 -33.13
C GLY A 47 -25.23 15.08 -32.74
N SER A 48 -25.02 14.19 -33.71
CA SER A 48 -24.25 12.96 -33.56
C SER A 48 -22.87 13.25 -32.99
N SER A 49 -22.61 12.73 -31.79
CA SER A 49 -21.27 12.54 -31.26
C SER A 49 -21.09 11.04 -31.15
N ALA A 50 -20.36 10.48 -32.11
CA ALA A 50 -20.03 9.07 -32.20
C ALA A 50 -19.45 8.58 -30.87
N ILE A 51 -20.11 7.59 -30.29
CA ILE A 51 -19.54 6.69 -29.28
C ILE A 51 -18.38 5.96 -29.99
N PRO A 52 -17.19 5.81 -29.39
CA PRO A 52 -16.12 5.03 -30.00
C PRO A 52 -16.60 3.59 -30.22
N ASP A 53 -16.53 3.15 -31.46
CA ASP A 53 -16.98 1.85 -31.96
C ASP A 53 -15.88 0.79 -31.72
N SER A 54 -16.23 -0.27 -30.99
CA SER A 54 -15.57 -1.59 -30.86
C SER A 54 -14.16 -1.60 -30.16
N SER A 55 -13.74 -2.57 -29.34
CA SER A 55 -13.98 -4.02 -29.39
C SER A 55 -13.31 -4.82 -28.23
N HIS A 56 -13.87 -4.91 -27.01
CA HIS A 56 -13.54 -6.00 -26.03
C HIS A 56 -14.72 -6.25 -25.07
N GLN A 57 -15.85 -6.76 -25.58
CA GLN A 57 -16.93 -7.22 -24.70
C GLN A 57 -16.77 -8.71 -24.40
N VAL A 58 -16.64 -9.05 -23.12
CA VAL A 58 -16.78 -10.42 -22.61
C VAL A 58 -18.25 -10.60 -22.29
N TYR A 59 -18.96 -11.41 -23.07
CA TYR A 59 -20.40 -11.64 -22.87
C TYR A 59 -20.65 -12.75 -21.86
N MET A 60 -21.68 -12.60 -21.02
CA MET A 60 -22.37 -13.75 -20.42
C MET A 60 -23.37 -14.25 -21.45
N LEU A 61 -23.21 -15.49 -21.94
CA LEU A 61 -24.29 -16.16 -22.67
C LEU A 61 -25.20 -16.84 -21.64
N ASP A 62 -26.45 -16.37 -21.57
CA ASP A 62 -27.49 -17.06 -20.80
C ASP A 62 -27.89 -18.33 -21.56
N PRO A 63 -27.63 -19.55 -21.06
CA PRO A 63 -27.94 -20.77 -21.78
C PRO A 63 -29.28 -21.28 -21.27
N ASP A 64 -30.36 -20.84 -21.90
CA ASP A 64 -31.58 -21.62 -21.85
C ASP A 64 -31.24 -23.04 -22.36
N SER A 65 -31.51 -24.04 -21.50
CA SER A 65 -31.40 -25.50 -21.68
C SER A 65 -30.14 -26.26 -21.17
N SER A 66 -29.82 -26.18 -19.87
CA SER A 66 -29.41 -27.39 -19.11
C SER A 66 -29.54 -27.22 -17.59
N PRO A 67 -29.96 -28.26 -16.85
CA PRO A 67 -30.27 -28.17 -15.43
C PRO A 67 -28.99 -28.29 -14.60
N GLY A 68 -28.20 -27.22 -14.55
CA GLY A 68 -27.16 -27.01 -13.55
C GLY A 68 -27.52 -25.79 -12.69
N PRO A 69 -27.16 -25.75 -11.39
CA PRO A 69 -27.58 -24.66 -10.49
C PRO A 69 -26.95 -23.29 -10.79
N PHE A 70 -26.11 -23.13 -11.83
CA PHE A 70 -25.39 -21.89 -12.11
C PHE A 70 -25.24 -21.63 -13.63
N PRO A 71 -25.28 -20.36 -14.07
CA PRO A 71 -25.10 -19.98 -15.47
C PRO A 71 -23.68 -20.27 -15.98
N ARG A 72 -23.59 -20.75 -17.23
CA ARG A 72 -22.32 -21.00 -17.94
C ARG A 72 -21.78 -19.68 -18.47
N ILE A 73 -20.55 -19.30 -18.12
CA ILE A 73 -19.91 -18.10 -18.67
C ILE A 73 -19.07 -18.55 -19.86
N GLN A 74 -19.45 -18.19 -21.10
CA GLN A 74 -18.62 -18.35 -22.29
C GLN A 74 -17.75 -17.10 -22.50
N MET A 75 -16.44 -17.20 -22.26
CA MET A 75 -15.57 -16.04 -22.47
C MET A 75 -15.11 -15.97 -23.93
N GLN A 76 -15.76 -15.13 -24.74
CA GLN A 76 -15.25 -14.71 -26.03
C GLN A 76 -15.02 -13.20 -26.02
N THR A 77 -13.94 -12.75 -26.66
CA THR A 77 -13.76 -11.33 -27.02
C THR A 77 -14.17 -11.15 -28.48
N SER A 78 -14.51 -9.92 -28.87
CA SER A 78 -14.85 -9.57 -30.26
C SER A 78 -13.70 -9.79 -31.27
N SER A 79 -12.47 -10.08 -30.82
CA SER A 79 -11.26 -10.20 -31.65
C SER A 79 -10.67 -11.63 -31.73
N GLY A 80 -11.19 -12.60 -30.97
CA GLY A 80 -10.66 -13.96 -30.90
C GLY A 80 -10.33 -14.43 -29.48
N SER A 81 -9.77 -15.65 -29.36
CA SER A 81 -9.51 -16.35 -28.10
C SER A 81 -8.72 -15.51 -27.08
N ILE A 82 -9.15 -15.48 -25.82
CA ILE A 82 -8.38 -14.94 -24.69
C ILE A 82 -7.02 -15.65 -24.62
N ARG A 83 -5.93 -14.90 -24.71
CA ARG A 83 -4.56 -15.42 -24.67
C ARG A 83 -3.86 -15.11 -23.36
N ARG A 84 -4.20 -14.00 -22.71
CA ARG A 84 -3.59 -13.59 -21.44
C ARG A 84 -4.62 -13.10 -20.44
N ILE A 85 -4.60 -13.70 -19.24
CA ILE A 85 -5.41 -13.29 -18.11
C ILE A 85 -4.49 -12.80 -16.99
N LEU A 86 -4.71 -11.56 -16.55
CA LEU A 86 -4.08 -11.01 -15.35
C LEU A 86 -4.93 -11.36 -14.13
N VAL A 87 -4.36 -12.06 -13.17
CA VAL A 87 -4.98 -12.36 -11.88
C VAL A 87 -4.41 -11.40 -10.85
N ALA A 88 -5.11 -10.28 -10.62
CA ALA A 88 -4.68 -9.20 -9.75
C ALA A 88 -5.58 -9.09 -8.50
N THR A 89 -5.15 -9.73 -7.41
CA THR A 89 -6.00 -9.97 -6.22
C THR A 89 -5.47 -9.24 -4.99
N ASP A 90 -6.38 -8.69 -4.19
CA ASP A 90 -6.09 -8.23 -2.84
C ASP A 90 -6.32 -9.37 -1.82
N SER A 91 -5.86 -9.17 -0.59
CA SER A 91 -6.11 -10.06 0.53
C SER A 91 -7.60 -10.10 0.91
N LEU A 92 -8.04 -11.27 1.36
CA LEU A 92 -9.28 -11.42 2.13
C LEU A 92 -8.86 -11.33 3.60
N LYS A 93 -8.92 -10.12 4.17
CA LYS A 93 -8.39 -9.83 5.50
C LYS A 93 -8.83 -10.87 6.53
N GLY A 94 -7.86 -11.53 7.15
CA GLY A 94 -8.06 -12.55 8.17
C GLY A 94 -8.31 -13.97 7.67
N THR A 95 -8.36 -14.22 6.36
CA THR A 95 -8.63 -15.56 5.80
C THR A 95 -7.67 -16.01 4.70
N CYS A 96 -7.30 -15.14 3.76
CA CYS A 96 -6.46 -15.51 2.61
C CYS A 96 -5.59 -14.33 2.17
N THR A 97 -4.30 -14.58 1.98
CA THR A 97 -3.36 -13.57 1.48
C THR A 97 -3.58 -13.28 -0.01
N ALA A 98 -3.13 -12.12 -0.47
CA ALA A 98 -3.18 -11.77 -1.90
C ALA A 98 -2.45 -12.79 -2.78
N ILE A 99 -1.32 -13.35 -2.29
CA ILE A 99 -0.53 -14.37 -3.00
C ILE A 99 -1.30 -15.68 -3.12
N GLU A 100 -1.90 -16.14 -2.02
CA GLU A 100 -2.72 -17.36 -2.01
C GLU A 100 -3.94 -17.22 -2.91
N ALA A 101 -4.61 -16.07 -2.90
CA ALA A 101 -5.74 -15.78 -3.78
C ALA A 101 -5.32 -15.81 -5.26
N ALA A 102 -4.21 -15.14 -5.62
CA ALA A 102 -3.67 -15.17 -6.98
C ALA A 102 -3.27 -16.57 -7.42
N ALA A 103 -2.68 -17.37 -6.52
CA ALA A 103 -2.29 -18.75 -6.77
C ALA A 103 -3.53 -19.64 -7.00
N ALA A 104 -4.54 -19.54 -6.15
CA ALA A 104 -5.78 -20.32 -6.22
C ALA A 104 -6.55 -20.02 -7.51
N ILE A 105 -6.83 -18.74 -7.78
CA ILE A 105 -7.54 -18.30 -8.98
C ILE A 105 -6.71 -18.63 -10.23
N GLY A 106 -5.44 -18.26 -10.26
CA GLY A 106 -4.59 -18.46 -11.44
C GLY A 106 -4.33 -19.94 -11.75
N GLY A 107 -4.14 -20.78 -10.72
CA GLY A 107 -4.02 -22.23 -10.89
C GLY A 107 -5.29 -22.85 -11.45
N ALA A 108 -6.45 -22.43 -10.95
CA ALA A 108 -7.75 -22.88 -11.43
C ALA A 108 -8.06 -22.46 -12.88
N ILE A 109 -7.60 -21.27 -13.30
CA ILE A 109 -7.70 -20.80 -14.68
C ILE A 109 -6.80 -21.64 -15.59
N ALA A 110 -5.52 -21.78 -15.24
CA ALA A 110 -4.57 -22.55 -16.04
C ALA A 110 -4.98 -24.01 -16.24
N ALA A 111 -5.61 -24.63 -15.23
CA ALA A 111 -6.09 -26.01 -15.30
C ALA A 111 -7.32 -26.19 -16.22
N ARG A 112 -8.15 -25.15 -16.37
CA ARG A 112 -9.42 -25.22 -17.12
C ARG A 112 -9.34 -24.61 -18.52
N VAL A 113 -8.33 -23.80 -18.78
CA VAL A 113 -8.18 -23.06 -20.05
C VAL A 113 -6.79 -23.35 -20.63
N PRO A 114 -6.61 -24.50 -21.32
CA PRO A 114 -5.34 -24.84 -21.92
C PRO A 114 -4.89 -23.77 -22.93
N GLY A 115 -3.62 -23.36 -22.85
CA GLY A 115 -3.02 -22.40 -23.78
C GLY A 115 -3.19 -20.92 -23.42
N VAL A 116 -3.90 -20.60 -22.32
CA VAL A 116 -3.93 -19.22 -21.79
C VAL A 116 -2.68 -18.95 -20.95
N GLU A 117 -2.08 -17.78 -21.14
CA GLU A 117 -1.07 -17.22 -20.25
C GLU A 117 -1.77 -16.65 -19.01
N VAL A 118 -1.37 -17.13 -17.82
CA VAL A 118 -1.88 -16.63 -16.54
C VAL A 118 -0.79 -15.83 -15.86
N ASP A 119 -0.94 -14.50 -15.86
CA ASP A 119 -0.08 -13.57 -15.12
C ASP A 119 -0.65 -13.38 -13.73
N ARG A 120 0.06 -13.82 -12.70
CA ARG A 120 -0.36 -13.67 -11.30
C ARG A 120 0.31 -12.42 -10.73
N CYS A 121 -0.51 -11.48 -10.29
CA CYS A 121 -0.07 -10.18 -9.81
C CYS A 121 -0.76 -9.85 -8.47
N PRO A 122 -0.34 -10.48 -7.36
CA PRO A 122 -0.92 -10.16 -6.05
C PRO A 122 -0.72 -8.67 -5.76
N LEU A 123 -1.75 -8.03 -5.22
CA LEU A 123 -1.77 -6.60 -4.93
C LEU A 123 -1.47 -6.36 -3.45
N GLY A 124 -1.02 -5.14 -3.14
CA GLY A 124 -0.87 -4.64 -1.78
C GLY A 124 -1.29 -3.16 -1.71
N ASP A 125 -1.86 -2.75 -0.59
CA ASP A 125 -2.31 -1.39 -0.32
C ASP A 125 -1.34 -0.58 0.56
N GLY A 126 -0.15 -1.13 0.83
CA GLY A 126 0.81 -0.56 1.79
C GLY A 126 0.59 -1.04 3.23
N GLY A 127 -0.30 -2.03 3.42
CA GLY A 127 -0.50 -2.72 4.69
C GLY A 127 0.14 -4.09 4.80
N GLU A 128 -0.48 -4.94 5.61
CA GLU A 128 -0.01 -6.29 5.92
C GLU A 128 0.13 -7.16 4.66
N GLY A 129 1.29 -7.79 4.47
CA GLY A 129 1.59 -8.65 3.32
C GLY A 129 2.16 -7.91 2.11
N THR A 130 2.35 -6.59 2.18
CA THR A 130 2.99 -5.80 1.11
C THR A 130 4.43 -6.26 0.85
N LEU A 131 5.18 -6.63 1.89
CA LEU A 131 6.53 -7.14 1.77
C LEU A 131 6.58 -8.43 0.96
N ASP A 132 5.65 -9.36 1.20
CA ASP A 132 5.58 -10.64 0.50
C ASP A 132 5.19 -10.45 -0.97
N VAL A 133 4.27 -9.52 -1.24
CA VAL A 133 3.88 -9.12 -2.61
C VAL A 133 5.11 -8.61 -3.38
N LEU A 134 5.83 -7.63 -2.81
CA LEU A 134 7.00 -7.06 -3.46
C LEU A 134 8.17 -8.05 -3.56
N ALA A 135 8.31 -8.99 -2.62
CA ALA A 135 9.32 -10.03 -2.69
C ALA A 135 9.10 -11.00 -3.86
N THR A 136 7.84 -11.29 -4.18
CA THR A 136 7.47 -12.16 -5.31
C THR A 136 7.84 -11.54 -6.64
N ASP A 137 7.68 -10.22 -6.78
CA ASP A 137 7.82 -9.53 -8.07
C ASP A 137 9.19 -8.88 -8.30
N GLN A 138 9.81 -8.33 -7.25
CA GLN A 138 11.02 -7.52 -7.36
C GLN A 138 12.31 -8.24 -6.96
N ALA A 139 12.25 -9.55 -6.76
CA ALA A 139 13.38 -10.35 -6.28
C ALA A 139 14.03 -9.74 -5.02
N LEU A 140 13.20 -9.28 -4.06
CA LEU A 140 13.70 -8.78 -2.79
C LEU A 140 14.34 -9.95 -2.02
N ARG A 141 15.58 -9.76 -1.57
CA ARG A 141 16.18 -10.63 -0.56
C ARG A 141 15.56 -10.27 0.79
N LEU A 142 14.79 -11.20 1.34
CA LEU A 142 14.24 -11.08 2.68
C LEU A 142 15.31 -11.43 3.72
N GLU A 143 15.44 -10.57 4.74
CA GLU A 143 16.33 -10.78 5.88
C GLU A 143 15.52 -10.75 7.18
N SER A 144 15.66 -11.80 8.01
CA SER A 144 15.01 -11.89 9.31
C SER A 144 15.92 -11.40 10.43
N HIS A 145 15.38 -10.57 11.31
CA HIS A 145 16.11 -9.95 12.43
C HIS A 145 15.32 -10.08 13.72
N SER A 146 16.02 -10.30 14.84
CA SER A 146 15.41 -10.26 16.17
C SER A 146 15.21 -8.82 16.61
N VAL A 147 13.96 -8.36 16.72
CA VAL A 147 13.59 -6.98 17.10
C VAL A 147 12.62 -6.96 18.27
N LEU A 148 12.39 -5.78 18.86
CA LEU A 148 11.29 -5.62 19.81
C LEU A 148 9.96 -5.77 19.08
N GLY A 149 9.03 -6.54 19.67
CA GLY A 149 7.64 -6.52 19.22
C GLY A 149 6.91 -5.25 19.68
N PRO A 150 5.58 -5.16 19.48
CA PRO A 150 4.81 -3.97 19.87
C PRO A 150 4.90 -3.70 21.38
N ARG A 151 5.09 -4.74 22.19
CA ARG A 151 5.16 -4.67 23.66
C ARG A 151 6.60 -4.82 24.16
N ARG A 152 7.14 -3.75 24.76
CA ARG A 152 8.52 -3.75 25.29
C ARG A 152 8.74 -4.68 26.48
N ASP A 153 7.67 -5.06 27.18
CA ASP A 153 7.67 -5.98 28.32
C ASP A 153 7.57 -7.45 27.90
N ARG A 154 7.61 -7.75 26.60
CA ARG A 154 7.57 -9.10 26.04
C ARG A 154 8.92 -9.47 25.39
N PRO A 155 9.20 -10.77 25.16
CA PRO A 155 10.37 -11.20 24.42
C PRO A 155 10.45 -10.59 23.03
N ARG A 156 11.67 -10.50 22.49
CA ARG A 156 11.91 -10.10 21.10
C ARG A 156 11.26 -11.09 20.13
N ILE A 157 10.83 -10.58 18.98
CA ILE A 157 10.23 -11.36 17.90
C ILE A 157 11.17 -11.38 16.68
N GLN A 158 10.90 -12.28 15.74
CA GLN A 158 11.52 -12.25 14.43
C GLN A 158 10.66 -11.37 13.52
N ALA A 159 11.31 -10.42 12.84
CA ALA A 159 10.69 -9.54 11.87
C ALA A 159 11.58 -9.44 10.64
N ARG A 160 10.97 -9.26 9.47
CA ARG A 160 11.67 -9.26 8.19
C ARG A 160 11.79 -7.85 7.62
N LEU A 161 12.81 -7.66 6.79
CA LEU A 161 12.91 -6.55 5.84
C LEU A 161 13.33 -7.10 4.47
N GLY A 162 12.94 -6.43 3.40
CA GLY A 162 13.30 -6.79 2.03
C GLY A 162 14.32 -5.82 1.45
N ILE A 163 15.27 -6.32 0.66
CA ILE A 163 16.24 -5.49 -0.05
C ILE A 163 16.32 -5.94 -1.50
N SER A 164 16.23 -5.01 -2.45
CA SER A 164 16.42 -5.34 -3.86
C SER A 164 17.85 -5.81 -4.13
N SER A 165 18.00 -6.67 -5.14
CA SER A 165 19.30 -7.24 -5.51
C SER A 165 20.34 -6.18 -5.93
N ASP A 166 19.88 -5.06 -6.48
CA ASP A 166 20.71 -3.90 -6.84
C ASP A 166 21.01 -2.94 -5.67
N GLY A 167 20.46 -3.22 -4.48
CA GLY A 167 20.65 -2.42 -3.27
C GLY A 167 20.07 -1.01 -3.34
N ARG A 168 19.16 -0.72 -4.27
CA ARG A 168 18.52 0.59 -4.43
C ARG A 168 17.19 0.74 -3.71
N LEU A 169 16.55 -0.36 -3.32
CA LEU A 169 15.28 -0.37 -2.61
C LEU A 169 15.41 -1.23 -1.36
N ALA A 170 14.96 -0.69 -0.24
CA ALA A 170 14.62 -1.48 0.93
C ALA A 170 13.15 -1.30 1.27
N VAL A 171 12.51 -2.37 1.71
CA VAL A 171 11.11 -2.38 2.12
C VAL A 171 11.04 -2.87 3.56
N VAL A 172 10.44 -2.05 4.41
CA VAL A 172 10.10 -2.39 5.78
C VAL A 172 8.58 -2.35 5.89
N GLU A 173 8.01 -3.41 6.46
CA GLU A 173 6.58 -3.45 6.77
C GLU A 173 6.41 -3.28 8.27
N LEU A 174 5.61 -2.29 8.68
CA LEU A 174 5.39 -1.99 10.09
C LEU A 174 4.76 -3.19 10.82
N ALA A 175 3.86 -3.91 10.14
CA ALA A 175 3.14 -5.04 10.71
C ALA A 175 4.07 -6.16 11.21
N GLU A 176 5.26 -6.33 10.60
CA GLU A 176 6.26 -7.33 11.01
C GLU A 176 6.79 -7.11 12.44
N ALA A 177 6.81 -5.86 12.93
CA ALA A 177 7.38 -5.52 14.24
C ALA A 177 6.38 -4.87 15.21
N ALA A 178 5.36 -4.19 14.68
CA ALA A 178 4.38 -3.42 15.43
C ALA A 178 2.95 -3.68 14.94
N GLY A 179 2.69 -4.84 14.33
CA GLY A 179 1.37 -5.23 13.84
C GLY A 179 0.37 -5.59 14.95
N LEU A 180 -0.91 -5.34 14.69
CA LEU A 180 -2.03 -5.71 15.56
C LEU A 180 -2.19 -7.24 15.66
N HIS A 181 -1.86 -7.98 14.60
CA HIS A 181 -1.92 -9.45 14.57
C HIS A 181 -0.91 -10.10 15.53
N LEU A 182 0.13 -9.37 15.95
CA LEU A 182 1.11 -9.82 16.95
C LEU A 182 0.58 -9.73 18.38
N LEU A 183 -0.60 -9.13 18.57
CA LEU A 183 -1.22 -8.90 19.87
C LEU A 183 -2.46 -9.79 20.02
N VAL A 184 -2.43 -10.63 21.04
CA VAL A 184 -3.66 -11.21 21.58
C VAL A 184 -4.54 -10.08 22.12
N GLU A 185 -5.85 -10.28 22.15
CA GLU A 185 -6.81 -9.25 22.56
C GLU A 185 -6.50 -8.63 23.92
N ALA A 186 -6.10 -9.45 24.90
CA ALA A 186 -5.71 -8.99 26.24
C ALA A 186 -4.45 -8.10 26.27
N ASP A 187 -3.62 -8.13 25.23
CA ASP A 187 -2.40 -7.32 25.09
C ASP A 187 -2.60 -6.06 24.24
N ARG A 188 -3.80 -5.87 23.67
CA ARG A 188 -4.17 -4.68 22.90
C ARG A 188 -4.39 -3.50 23.84
N ASP A 189 -3.30 -2.76 24.05
CA ASP A 189 -3.29 -1.54 24.84
C ASP A 189 -2.35 -0.53 24.16
N PRO A 190 -2.89 0.47 23.44
CA PRO A 190 -2.08 1.41 22.65
C PRO A 190 -1.25 2.35 23.52
N ARG A 191 -1.49 2.42 24.83
CA ARG A 191 -0.63 3.12 25.77
C ARG A 191 0.67 2.38 26.01
N ARG A 192 0.64 1.05 25.93
CA ARG A 192 1.77 0.17 26.24
C ARG A 192 2.46 -0.38 25.00
N THR A 193 1.90 -0.19 23.82
CA THR A 193 2.51 -0.60 22.56
C THR A 193 3.33 0.53 21.93
N GLY A 194 4.39 0.18 21.20
CA GLY A 194 5.26 1.14 20.53
C GLY A 194 5.98 0.58 19.31
N THR A 195 6.63 1.48 18.58
CA THR A 195 7.21 1.21 17.25
C THR A 195 8.72 0.93 17.28
N GLY A 196 9.29 0.62 18.45
CA GLY A 196 10.74 0.43 18.62
C GLY A 196 11.35 -0.61 17.69
N GLY A 197 10.66 -1.72 17.43
CA GLY A 197 11.11 -2.73 16.46
C GLY A 197 11.13 -2.23 15.01
N VAL A 198 10.15 -1.41 14.64
CA VAL A 198 10.08 -0.78 13.30
C VAL A 198 11.28 0.12 13.08
N GLY A 199 11.60 0.98 14.05
CA GLY A 199 12.79 1.84 13.95
C GLY A 199 14.10 1.07 13.84
N ALA A 200 14.21 -0.09 14.49
CA ALA A 200 15.38 -0.96 14.34
C ALA A 200 15.48 -1.56 12.92
N LEU A 201 14.36 -1.97 12.31
CA LEU A 201 14.32 -2.44 10.92
C LEU A 201 14.64 -1.31 9.93
N LEU A 202 14.11 -0.11 10.16
CA LEU A 202 14.41 1.08 9.36
C LEU A 202 15.91 1.38 9.37
N ASP A 203 16.54 1.38 10.55
CA ASP A 203 17.99 1.64 10.66
C ASP A 203 18.82 0.54 10.00
N LEU A 204 18.46 -0.74 10.20
CA LEU A 204 19.10 -1.86 9.51
C LEU A 204 19.00 -1.73 7.99
N ALA A 205 17.80 -1.42 7.47
CA ALA A 205 17.56 -1.22 6.05
C ALA A 205 18.40 -0.06 5.50
N ARG A 206 18.46 1.08 6.21
CA ARG A 206 19.35 2.20 5.86
C ARG A 206 20.81 1.75 5.75
N VAL A 207 21.34 1.06 6.75
CA VAL A 207 22.73 0.58 6.75
C VAL A 207 23.02 -0.32 5.54
N ARG A 208 22.05 -1.16 5.15
CA ARG A 208 22.22 -2.02 3.97
C ARG A 208 22.18 -1.26 2.65
N LEU A 209 21.30 -0.26 2.53
CA LEU A 209 21.26 0.64 1.37
C LEU A 209 22.56 1.43 1.21
N GLU A 210 23.09 1.98 2.31
CA GLU A 210 24.37 2.69 2.30
C GLU A 210 25.53 1.78 1.87
N SER A 211 25.56 0.55 2.38
CA SER A 211 26.60 -0.43 2.06
C SER A 211 26.59 -0.86 0.59
N ALA A 212 25.45 -0.74 -0.10
CA ALA A 212 25.33 -1.03 -1.53
C ALA A 212 25.89 0.09 -2.42
N GLY A 213 26.13 1.30 -1.89
CA GLY A 213 26.71 2.42 -2.64
C GLY A 213 25.82 2.99 -3.76
N GLY A 214 24.52 2.67 -3.77
CA GLY A 214 23.56 3.16 -4.75
C GLY A 214 23.32 4.67 -4.61
N ALA A 215 23.21 5.38 -5.73
CA ALA A 215 22.83 6.79 -5.71
C ALA A 215 21.35 6.95 -5.34
N ARG A 216 21.05 7.67 -4.25
CA ARG A 216 19.69 7.99 -3.74
C ARG A 216 18.81 6.74 -3.56
N PRO A 217 19.17 5.83 -2.63
CA PRO A 217 18.38 4.64 -2.39
C PRO A 217 17.01 5.00 -1.80
N ILE A 218 16.01 4.20 -2.14
CA ILE A 218 14.63 4.34 -1.68
C ILE A 218 14.44 3.40 -0.49
N LEU A 219 13.95 3.96 0.61
CA LEU A 219 13.51 3.16 1.75
C LEU A 219 12.01 3.32 1.89
N MET A 220 11.30 2.23 1.68
CA MET A 220 9.84 2.17 1.71
C MET A 220 9.39 1.62 3.05
N LEU A 221 8.49 2.34 3.72
CA LEU A 221 7.79 1.88 4.92
C LEU A 221 6.30 1.70 4.62
N ALA A 222 5.84 0.45 4.65
CA ALA A 222 4.42 0.10 4.60
C ALA A 222 3.84 0.18 6.02
N VAL A 223 2.81 1.00 6.26
CA VAL A 223 2.30 1.32 7.61
C VAL A 223 0.93 0.73 7.99
N GLY A 224 0.30 -0.08 7.13
CA GLY A 224 -0.98 -0.71 7.48
C GLY A 224 -0.86 -1.77 8.59
N GLY A 225 -1.99 -2.10 9.21
CA GLY A 225 -2.07 -3.18 10.22
C GLY A 225 -1.45 -2.86 11.59
N SER A 226 -1.12 -1.61 11.90
CA SER A 226 -0.47 -1.21 13.17
C SER A 226 -1.26 -1.59 14.44
N GLY A 227 -0.55 -1.98 15.48
CA GLY A 227 -1.06 -2.18 16.85
C GLY A 227 -0.70 -1.04 17.82
N THR A 228 -0.27 0.12 17.32
CA THR A 228 0.35 1.21 18.11
C THR A 228 -0.31 2.56 17.94
N VAL A 229 -0.25 3.40 18.97
CA VAL A 229 -0.53 4.85 18.91
C VAL A 229 0.52 5.56 19.76
N ASP A 230 1.75 5.63 19.26
CA ASP A 230 2.90 6.17 19.98
C ASP A 230 3.50 7.42 19.31
N GLY A 231 2.87 7.97 18.27
CA GLY A 231 3.43 9.11 17.53
C GLY A 231 4.74 8.81 16.81
N GLY A 232 5.14 7.53 16.69
CA GLY A 232 6.43 7.11 16.15
C GLY A 232 7.62 7.27 17.09
N VAL A 233 7.40 7.63 18.36
CA VAL A 233 8.49 7.90 19.33
C VAL A 233 9.37 6.67 19.57
N GLY A 234 8.78 5.47 19.55
CA GLY A 234 9.54 4.22 19.64
C GLY A 234 10.50 4.05 18.46
N ALA A 235 10.01 4.24 17.23
CA ALA A 235 10.81 4.12 16.02
C ALA A 235 11.93 5.17 15.97
N LEU A 236 11.60 6.44 16.22
CA LEU A 236 12.58 7.52 16.27
C LEU A 236 13.68 7.24 17.30
N SER A 237 13.32 6.70 18.47
CA SER A 237 14.30 6.37 19.48
C SER A 237 15.27 5.28 19.04
N SER A 238 14.77 4.24 18.37
CA SER A 238 15.64 3.21 17.76
C SER A 238 16.51 3.75 16.62
N MET A 239 16.06 4.79 15.93
CA MET A 239 16.84 5.50 14.89
C MET A 239 17.89 6.47 15.48
N GLY A 240 17.97 6.60 16.81
CA GLY A 240 18.96 7.42 17.51
C GLY A 240 18.49 8.83 17.88
N VAL A 241 17.19 9.13 17.79
CA VAL A 241 16.62 10.37 18.35
C VAL A 241 16.57 10.26 19.87
N GLU A 242 17.03 11.30 20.55
CA GLU A 242 17.06 11.36 22.01
C GLU A 242 15.86 12.13 22.55
N PHE A 243 15.28 11.64 23.64
CA PHE A 243 14.06 12.20 24.25
C PHE A 243 14.34 12.63 25.69
N ARG A 244 13.79 13.77 26.08
CA ARG A 244 13.98 14.36 27.41
C ARG A 244 12.64 14.79 28.03
N SER A 245 12.53 14.53 29.32
CA SER A 245 11.58 15.20 30.22
C SER A 245 12.24 16.45 30.83
N THR A 246 11.52 17.21 31.65
CA THR A 246 12.07 18.41 32.33
C THR A 246 13.35 18.11 33.10
N HIS A 247 13.42 16.93 33.72
CA HIS A 247 14.42 16.62 34.76
C HIS A 247 15.47 15.59 34.30
N GLU A 248 15.15 14.76 33.31
CA GLU A 248 16.03 13.66 32.89
C GLU A 248 15.78 13.17 31.45
N PRO A 249 16.79 12.53 30.82
CA PRO A 249 16.59 11.74 29.61
C PRO A 249 15.56 10.63 29.83
N ILE A 250 14.68 10.42 28.86
CA ILE A 250 13.68 9.34 28.92
C ILE A 250 14.31 8.09 28.34
N ARG A 251 14.23 6.98 29.08
CA ARG A 251 14.80 5.70 28.65
C ARG A 251 13.92 5.02 27.60
N SER A 252 14.54 4.62 26.51
CA SER A 252 13.96 3.78 25.46
C SER A 252 13.78 2.32 25.93
N PRO A 253 12.92 1.53 25.26
CA PRO A 253 12.04 1.91 24.15
C PRO A 253 10.78 2.64 24.65
N LEU A 254 10.38 3.69 23.94
CA LEU A 254 9.22 4.51 24.24
C LEU A 254 7.93 3.93 23.63
N VAL A 255 6.79 4.26 24.24
CA VAL A 255 5.45 3.83 23.82
C VAL A 255 4.42 4.97 23.94
N GLY A 256 3.14 4.71 23.66
CA GLY A 256 2.06 5.70 23.77
C GLY A 256 1.98 6.45 25.11
N ASP A 257 2.16 5.77 26.24
CA ASP A 257 2.20 6.39 27.59
C ASP A 257 3.30 7.45 27.73
N ASP A 258 4.41 7.30 27.01
CA ASP A 258 5.54 8.19 27.15
C ASP A 258 5.32 9.52 26.42
N LEU A 259 4.35 9.63 25.51
CA LEU A 259 4.02 10.87 24.79
C LEU A 259 3.83 12.06 25.75
N ALA A 260 3.09 11.84 26.84
CA ALA A 260 2.80 12.86 27.84
C ALA A 260 4.02 13.32 28.67
N ARG A 261 5.14 12.57 28.61
CA ARG A 261 6.36 12.84 29.37
C ARG A 261 7.43 13.57 28.56
N ILE A 262 7.28 13.59 27.24
CA ILE A 262 8.26 14.18 26.33
C ILE A 262 8.09 15.69 26.32
N GLU A 263 9.14 16.42 26.69
CA GLU A 263 9.16 17.88 26.61
C GLU A 263 10.10 18.40 25.52
N ARG A 264 11.12 17.60 25.19
CA ARG A 264 12.13 17.95 24.20
C ARG A 264 12.67 16.71 23.50
N ILE A 265 13.01 16.89 22.23
CA ILE A 265 13.81 15.95 21.46
C ILE A 265 15.13 16.60 21.03
N ASP A 266 16.17 15.79 20.97
CA ASP A 266 17.44 16.14 20.35
C ASP A 266 17.66 15.19 19.17
N LEU A 267 17.92 15.73 17.98
CA LEU A 267 18.27 14.97 16.77
C LEU A 267 19.78 15.14 16.53
N PRO A 268 20.61 14.15 16.90
CA PRO A 268 22.06 14.26 16.75
C PRO A 268 22.46 14.48 15.29
N ALA A 269 23.50 15.29 15.06
CA ALA A 269 23.97 15.61 13.71
C ALA A 269 24.35 14.36 12.90
N GLY A 270 24.93 13.34 13.55
CA GLY A 270 25.25 12.07 12.91
C GLY A 270 24.02 11.29 12.44
N VAL A 271 22.93 11.32 13.22
CA VAL A 271 21.65 10.71 12.82
C VAL A 271 21.08 11.48 11.64
N ARG A 272 21.01 12.82 11.72
CA ARG A 272 20.53 13.64 10.60
C ARG A 272 21.31 13.37 9.30
N ALA A 273 22.64 13.28 9.39
CA ALA A 273 23.50 13.02 8.24
C ALA A 273 23.27 11.63 7.64
N ALA A 274 23.09 10.60 8.46
CA ALA A 274 22.82 9.23 8.01
C ALA A 274 21.53 9.11 7.20
N TRP A 275 20.48 9.86 7.56
CA TRP A 275 19.19 9.80 6.88
C TRP A 275 19.04 10.76 5.69
N ALA A 276 19.90 11.77 5.55
CA ALA A 276 19.76 12.82 4.52
C ALA A 276 19.85 12.33 3.06
N GLY A 277 20.50 11.19 2.82
CA GLY A 277 20.66 10.60 1.48
C GLY A 277 19.57 9.58 1.10
N ILE A 278 18.69 9.23 2.03
CA ILE A 278 17.67 8.19 1.86
C ILE A 278 16.37 8.83 1.37
N ASP A 279 15.84 8.30 0.26
CA ASP A 279 14.51 8.67 -0.22
C ASP A 279 13.44 7.88 0.56
N LEU A 280 13.05 8.40 1.72
CA LEU A 280 12.10 7.74 2.62
C LEU A 280 10.66 7.94 2.13
N ARG A 281 9.99 6.84 1.80
CA ARG A 281 8.60 6.81 1.32
C ARG A 281 7.73 6.00 2.25
N VAL A 282 6.65 6.59 2.72
CA VAL A 282 5.67 5.95 3.60
C VAL A 282 4.43 5.63 2.79
N ALA A 283 4.16 4.35 2.60
CA ALA A 283 3.01 3.83 1.89
C ALA A 283 1.80 3.77 2.84
N THR A 284 0.79 4.61 2.60
CA THR A 284 -0.42 4.69 3.42
C THR A 284 -1.70 4.71 2.56
N ASP A 285 -2.74 4.09 3.08
CA ASP A 285 -4.09 3.97 2.51
C ASP A 285 -5.11 4.91 3.17
N VAL A 286 -4.72 5.61 4.23
CA VAL A 286 -5.58 6.52 4.99
C VAL A 286 -5.17 7.97 4.80
N ARG A 287 -6.14 8.89 4.89
CA ARG A 287 -5.92 10.34 4.75
C ARG A 287 -6.04 11.10 6.07
N ASN A 288 -6.25 10.38 7.17
CA ASN A 288 -6.45 10.93 8.50
C ASN A 288 -5.26 11.82 8.91
N PRO A 289 -5.51 13.04 9.46
CA PRO A 289 -4.47 13.84 10.09
C PRO A 289 -3.98 13.16 11.38
N LEU A 290 -2.94 13.71 12.00
CA LEU A 290 -2.40 13.18 13.25
C LEU A 290 -3.41 13.29 14.40
N THR A 291 -4.03 14.47 14.55
CA THR A 291 -4.96 14.82 15.65
C THR A 291 -6.25 15.42 15.11
N GLY A 292 -7.19 15.74 15.99
CA GLY A 292 -8.52 16.24 15.69
C GLY A 292 -9.58 15.12 15.62
N PRO A 293 -10.83 15.44 15.26
CA PRO A 293 -11.93 14.47 15.25
C PRO A 293 -11.64 13.25 14.38
N MET A 294 -10.90 13.45 13.29
CA MET A 294 -10.45 12.42 12.35
C MET A 294 -9.00 11.94 12.63
N GLY A 295 -8.45 12.27 13.81
CA GLY A 295 -7.08 11.98 14.20
C GLY A 295 -6.79 10.50 14.48
N ALA A 296 -5.51 10.20 14.67
CA ALA A 296 -5.01 8.83 14.78
C ALA A 296 -5.60 8.09 16.00
N ALA A 297 -5.62 8.73 17.17
CA ALA A 297 -6.13 8.11 18.40
C ALA A 297 -7.64 7.89 18.32
N ARG A 298 -8.40 8.90 17.88
CA ARG A 298 -9.86 8.83 17.79
C ARG A 298 -10.38 7.81 16.78
N ILE A 299 -9.74 7.71 15.61
CA ILE A 299 -10.21 6.81 14.54
C ILE A 299 -9.65 5.39 14.68
N PHE A 300 -8.38 5.24 15.04
CA PHE A 300 -7.72 3.93 15.03
C PHE A 300 -7.41 3.37 16.42
N GLY A 301 -7.51 4.17 17.49
CA GLY A 301 -7.31 3.73 18.87
C GLY A 301 -8.30 2.64 19.31
N PRO A 302 -9.62 2.75 19.05
CA PRO A 302 -10.60 1.77 19.54
C PRO A 302 -10.32 0.33 19.10
N GLN A 303 -10.01 0.11 17.82
CA GLN A 303 -9.65 -1.23 17.32
C GLN A 303 -8.33 -1.78 17.88
N LYS A 304 -7.49 -0.90 18.45
CA LYS A 304 -6.23 -1.24 19.12
C LYS A 304 -6.40 -1.44 20.63
N GLY A 305 -7.64 -1.38 21.15
CA GLY A 305 -7.97 -1.59 22.56
C GLY A 305 -8.10 -0.32 23.41
N ALA A 306 -8.11 0.88 22.79
CA ALA A 306 -8.36 2.11 23.53
C ALA A 306 -9.86 2.26 23.88
N ASP A 307 -10.16 2.45 25.16
CA ASP A 307 -11.45 3.01 25.59
C ASP A 307 -11.48 4.54 25.39
N GLU A 308 -12.62 5.18 25.64
CA GLU A 308 -12.79 6.63 25.48
C GLU A 308 -11.75 7.44 26.26
N SER A 309 -11.43 7.02 27.50
CA SER A 309 -10.45 7.71 28.34
C SER A 309 -9.03 7.58 27.78
N THR A 310 -8.69 6.42 27.22
CA THR A 310 -7.41 6.12 26.59
C THR A 310 -7.27 6.87 25.27
N VAL A 311 -8.35 6.96 24.50
CA VAL A 311 -8.40 7.76 23.27
C VAL A 311 -8.07 9.21 23.58
N GLU A 312 -8.76 9.83 24.54
CA GLU A 312 -8.51 11.22 24.90
C GLU A 312 -7.10 11.41 25.48
N PHE A 313 -6.61 10.50 26.33
CA PHE A 313 -5.24 10.54 26.83
C PHE A 313 -4.19 10.55 25.69
N LEU A 314 -4.33 9.64 24.73
CA LEU A 314 -3.42 9.53 23.59
C LEU A 314 -3.54 10.72 22.65
N GLU A 315 -4.74 11.24 22.44
CA GLU A 315 -4.97 12.44 21.64
C GLU A 315 -4.22 13.65 22.21
N HIS A 316 -4.36 13.93 23.51
CA HIS A 316 -3.61 15.01 24.17
C HIS A 316 -2.09 14.77 24.10
N GLY A 317 -1.66 13.51 24.20
CA GLY A 317 -0.25 13.13 24.02
C GLY A 317 0.26 13.44 22.61
N LEU A 318 -0.53 13.16 21.57
CA LEU A 318 -0.20 13.47 20.18
C LEU A 318 -0.23 14.99 19.90
N GLU A 319 -1.16 15.74 20.48
CA GLU A 319 -1.18 17.20 20.40
C GLU A 319 0.08 17.81 21.02
N SER A 320 0.44 17.36 22.23
CA SER A 320 1.70 17.75 22.90
C SER A 320 2.92 17.38 22.06
N TRP A 321 2.87 16.23 21.39
CA TRP A 321 3.94 15.76 20.51
C TRP A 321 4.15 16.68 19.29
N VAL A 322 3.09 17.25 18.70
CA VAL A 322 3.21 18.27 17.65
C VAL A 322 3.95 19.50 18.16
N GLU A 323 3.65 19.96 19.38
CA GLU A 323 4.33 21.11 19.97
C GLU A 323 5.81 20.85 20.23
N VAL A 324 6.14 19.67 20.77
CA VAL A 324 7.53 19.22 20.96
C VAL A 324 8.26 19.20 19.63
N MET A 325 7.65 18.63 18.59
CA MET A 325 8.22 18.58 17.25
C MET A 325 8.44 20.00 16.70
N GLY A 326 7.49 20.90 16.91
CA GLY A 326 7.58 22.30 16.50
C GLY A 326 8.76 23.06 17.11
N ARG A 327 9.14 22.74 18.35
CA ARG A 327 10.36 23.28 18.98
C ARG A 327 11.65 22.76 18.33
N CYS A 328 11.62 21.63 17.64
CA CYS A 328 12.77 21.02 16.98
C CYS A 328 12.90 21.43 15.50
N VAL A 329 11.80 21.40 14.74
CA VAL A 329 11.81 21.60 13.28
C VAL A 329 11.14 22.90 12.82
N GLY A 330 10.58 23.68 13.75
CA GLY A 330 9.76 24.86 13.48
C GLY A 330 8.26 24.57 13.57
N ILE A 331 7.51 25.51 14.15
CA ILE A 331 6.07 25.37 14.43
C ILE A 331 5.27 25.11 13.15
N ASP A 332 5.54 25.89 12.10
CA ASP A 332 4.80 25.77 10.83
C ASP A 332 5.02 24.41 10.17
N ARG A 333 6.27 23.93 10.14
CA ARG A 333 6.62 22.61 9.58
C ARG A 333 5.97 21.47 10.36
N ALA A 334 5.94 21.55 11.70
CA ALA A 334 5.28 20.55 12.52
C ALA A 334 3.76 20.56 12.32
N ALA A 335 3.13 21.73 12.25
CA ALA A 335 1.69 21.86 12.02
C ALA A 335 1.28 21.38 10.62
N GLU A 336 2.07 21.70 9.59
CA GLU A 336 1.87 21.21 8.21
C GLU A 336 2.00 19.68 8.15
N ALA A 337 3.03 19.10 8.77
CA ALA A 337 3.19 17.65 8.83
C ALA A 337 2.03 16.99 9.61
N ALA A 338 1.58 17.57 10.72
CA ALA A 338 0.50 16.99 11.53
C ALA A 338 -0.87 17.02 10.82
N SER A 339 -1.10 18.02 9.96
CA SER A 339 -2.34 18.18 9.18
C SER A 339 -2.26 17.55 7.79
N SER A 340 -1.09 17.06 7.38
CA SER A 340 -0.89 16.39 6.09
C SER A 340 -1.81 15.16 5.96
N PRO A 341 -2.42 14.93 4.79
CA PRO A 341 -3.19 13.71 4.55
C PRO A 341 -2.34 12.46 4.82
N GLY A 342 -2.78 11.61 5.75
CA GLY A 342 -2.09 10.38 6.13
C GLY A 342 -1.10 10.53 7.29
N ALA A 343 -0.95 11.73 7.86
CA ALA A 343 -0.08 11.97 9.01
C ALA A 343 -0.41 11.09 10.24
N GLY A 344 -1.70 10.75 10.41
CA GLY A 344 -2.17 9.87 11.49
C GLY A 344 -1.96 8.37 11.23
N ALA A 345 -1.45 7.98 10.07
CA ALA A 345 -1.22 6.57 9.73
C ALA A 345 -0.27 5.91 10.75
N ALA A 346 -0.59 4.66 11.07
CA ALA A 346 0.09 3.86 12.10
C ALA A 346 0.32 4.57 13.44
N GLY A 347 -0.65 5.38 13.87
CA GLY A 347 -0.56 6.01 15.18
C GLY A 347 0.43 7.17 15.25
N GLY A 348 0.76 7.78 14.10
CA GLY A 348 1.55 9.01 14.01
C GLY A 348 3.02 8.83 13.64
N ILE A 349 3.47 7.62 13.32
CA ILE A 349 4.83 7.41 12.79
C ILE A 349 5.03 8.11 11.44
N ALA A 350 4.00 8.16 10.59
CA ALA A 350 4.04 8.87 9.31
C ALA A 350 4.35 10.36 9.50
N PHE A 351 3.62 11.02 10.43
CA PHE A 351 3.91 12.38 10.87
C PHE A 351 5.37 12.56 11.33
N ALA A 352 5.84 11.70 12.23
CA ALA A 352 7.18 11.82 12.81
C ALA A 352 8.30 11.73 11.74
N LEU A 353 8.16 10.79 10.81
CA LEU A 353 9.12 10.60 9.72
C LEU A 353 9.05 11.76 8.71
N GLN A 354 7.86 12.27 8.40
CA GLN A 354 7.69 13.44 7.54
C GLN A 354 8.33 14.68 8.17
N ALA A 355 8.04 14.94 9.45
CA ALA A 355 8.51 16.13 10.15
C ALA A 355 10.04 16.16 10.31
N LEU A 356 10.68 15.04 10.67
CA LEU A 356 12.12 15.00 10.96
C LEU A 356 13.01 14.64 9.77
N PHE A 357 12.53 13.78 8.88
CA PHE A 357 13.33 13.17 7.81
C PHE A 357 12.76 13.44 6.41
N ASP A 358 11.82 14.38 6.27
CA ASP A 358 11.22 14.79 5.00
C ASP A 358 10.63 13.60 4.22
N ALA A 359 10.14 12.58 4.94
CA ALA A 359 9.52 11.41 4.34
C ALA A 359 8.30 11.80 3.51
N ARG A 360 8.14 11.17 2.33
CA ARG A 360 6.97 11.39 1.48
C ARG A 360 5.87 10.39 1.81
N LEU A 361 4.69 10.91 2.09
CA LEU A 361 3.48 10.09 2.27
C LEU A 361 2.88 9.86 0.88
N GLU A 362 2.86 8.61 0.44
CA GLU A 362 2.41 8.20 -0.89
C GLU A 362 1.28 7.16 -0.74
N SER A 363 0.39 7.08 -1.73
CA SER A 363 -0.65 6.05 -1.74
C SER A 363 0.01 4.68 -1.81
N GLY A 364 -0.29 3.81 -0.83
CA GLY A 364 0.35 2.50 -0.78
C GLY A 364 0.03 1.64 -2.00
N PHE A 365 -1.20 1.70 -2.50
CA PHE A 365 -1.57 1.04 -3.76
C PHE A 365 -0.72 1.53 -4.93
N ASP A 366 -0.61 2.85 -5.15
CA ASP A 366 0.12 3.39 -6.31
C ASP A 366 1.60 3.01 -6.27
N LEU A 367 2.20 3.13 -5.08
CA LEU A 367 3.59 2.81 -4.89
C LEU A 367 3.87 1.31 -5.05
N VAL A 368 2.94 0.42 -4.72
CA VAL A 368 3.05 -1.02 -5.03
C VAL A 368 2.76 -1.30 -6.50
N ALA A 369 1.75 -0.68 -7.09
CA ALA A 369 1.34 -0.84 -8.48
C ALA A 369 2.45 -0.43 -9.47
N ASP A 370 3.09 0.72 -9.23
CA ASP A 370 4.24 1.20 -10.00
C ASP A 370 5.40 0.19 -9.94
N ARG A 371 5.58 -0.41 -8.76
CA ARG A 371 6.68 -1.33 -8.48
C ARG A 371 6.50 -2.68 -9.15
N ILE A 372 5.28 -3.19 -9.20
CA ILE A 372 4.98 -4.47 -9.86
C ILE A 372 4.67 -4.32 -11.36
N GLY A 373 4.76 -3.09 -11.90
CA GLY A 373 4.43 -2.79 -13.30
C GLY A 373 2.97 -3.09 -13.63
N LEU A 374 2.06 -2.80 -12.69
CA LEU A 374 0.65 -3.19 -12.80
C LEU A 374 -0.01 -2.61 -14.05
N GLU A 375 0.30 -1.36 -14.40
CA GLU A 375 -0.28 -0.70 -15.57
C GLU A 375 0.09 -1.43 -16.88
N GLU A 376 1.36 -1.79 -17.06
CA GLU A 376 1.83 -2.55 -18.21
C GLU A 376 1.15 -3.91 -18.30
N ARG A 377 0.95 -4.59 -17.17
CA ARG A 377 0.26 -5.88 -17.11
C ARG A 377 -1.21 -5.77 -17.48
N VAL A 378 -1.90 -4.74 -16.96
CA VAL A 378 -3.31 -4.47 -17.28
C VAL A 378 -3.47 -4.20 -18.77
N ARG A 379 -2.57 -3.39 -19.35
CA ARG A 379 -2.57 -3.07 -20.78
C ARG A 379 -2.31 -4.28 -21.68
N ALA A 380 -1.53 -5.24 -21.21
CA ALA A 380 -1.18 -6.46 -21.94
C ALA A 380 -2.20 -7.60 -21.79
N ALA A 381 -3.14 -7.49 -20.84
CA ALA A 381 -4.11 -8.53 -20.55
C ALA A 381 -5.36 -8.41 -21.44
N ASP A 382 -5.94 -9.55 -21.82
CA ASP A 382 -7.26 -9.59 -22.47
C ASP A 382 -8.40 -9.55 -21.43
N LEU A 383 -8.09 -9.90 -20.18
CA LEU A 383 -9.00 -9.92 -19.04
C LEU A 383 -8.22 -9.75 -17.74
N VAL A 384 -8.75 -8.96 -16.82
CA VAL A 384 -8.31 -8.91 -15.42
C VAL A 384 -9.30 -9.67 -14.54
N VAL A 385 -8.80 -10.54 -13.66
CA VAL A 385 -9.58 -11.20 -12.60
C VAL A 385 -9.05 -10.73 -11.25
N THR A 386 -9.94 -10.18 -10.42
CA THR A 386 -9.60 -9.64 -9.09
C THR A 386 -10.41 -10.31 -7.98
N SER A 387 -9.99 -10.11 -6.74
CA SER A 387 -10.64 -10.63 -5.54
C SER A 387 -10.34 -9.71 -4.35
N GLU A 388 -11.30 -9.59 -3.44
CA GLU A 388 -11.17 -8.96 -2.11
C GLU A 388 -12.18 -9.59 -1.14
N GLY A 389 -12.06 -9.30 0.16
CA GLY A 389 -12.98 -9.82 1.18
C GLY A 389 -14.45 -9.47 0.96
N ARG A 390 -14.73 -8.19 0.72
CA ARG A 390 -16.09 -7.70 0.49
C ARG A 390 -16.06 -6.59 -0.54
N LEU A 391 -16.75 -6.80 -1.66
CA LEU A 391 -16.90 -5.80 -2.70
C LEU A 391 -18.14 -4.93 -2.41
N ASP A 392 -17.92 -3.70 -2.00
CA ASP A 392 -18.98 -2.71 -1.70
C ASP A 392 -18.57 -1.29 -2.12
N ALA A 393 -19.42 -0.30 -1.84
CA ALA A 393 -19.12 1.11 -2.15
C ALA A 393 -17.78 1.59 -1.55
N GLN A 394 -17.32 1.01 -0.42
CA GLN A 394 -16.03 1.37 0.17
C GLN A 394 -14.84 0.81 -0.59
N SER A 395 -15.01 -0.29 -1.31
CA SER A 395 -13.98 -0.82 -2.22
C SER A 395 -13.62 0.19 -3.31
N MET A 396 -14.58 1.04 -3.71
CA MET A 396 -14.36 2.10 -4.69
C MET A 396 -13.77 3.38 -4.09
N MET A 397 -13.72 3.51 -2.76
CA MET A 397 -13.16 4.67 -2.07
C MET A 397 -11.63 4.60 -1.94
N GLY A 398 -10.95 4.22 -3.02
CA GLY A 398 -9.49 4.24 -3.12
C GLY A 398 -8.76 2.97 -2.66
N LYS A 399 -9.48 1.86 -2.42
CA LYS A 399 -8.88 0.54 -2.14
C LYS A 399 -8.36 -0.12 -3.41
N ALA A 400 -7.55 -1.17 -3.25
CA ALA A 400 -6.86 -1.85 -4.34
C ALA A 400 -7.78 -2.28 -5.50
N THR A 401 -8.93 -2.92 -5.23
CA THR A 401 -9.88 -3.33 -6.27
C THR A 401 -10.45 -2.15 -7.06
N GLY A 402 -10.85 -1.07 -6.38
CA GLY A 402 -11.40 0.11 -7.04
C GLY A 402 -10.36 0.79 -7.94
N ARG A 403 -9.13 0.95 -7.44
CA ARG A 403 -8.02 1.53 -8.22
C ARG A 403 -7.64 0.66 -9.41
N LEU A 404 -7.63 -0.66 -9.26
CA LEU A 404 -7.43 -1.61 -10.36
C LEU A 404 -8.54 -1.49 -11.40
N LEU A 405 -9.81 -1.40 -10.97
CA LEU A 405 -10.94 -1.24 -11.87
C LEU A 405 -10.85 0.07 -12.66
N ASP A 406 -10.46 1.17 -12.03
CA ASP A 406 -10.21 2.46 -12.68
C ASP A 406 -9.08 2.34 -13.72
N LEU A 407 -7.98 1.70 -13.36
CA LEU A 407 -6.84 1.47 -14.25
C LEU A 407 -7.21 0.60 -15.47
N ALA A 408 -7.94 -0.49 -15.26
CA ALA A 408 -8.40 -1.36 -16.33
C ALA A 408 -9.43 -0.67 -17.23
N THR A 409 -10.34 0.13 -16.65
CA THR A 409 -11.29 0.95 -17.41
C THR A 409 -10.56 1.95 -18.31
N LEU A 410 -9.51 2.59 -17.81
CA LEU A 410 -8.69 3.54 -18.56
C LEU A 410 -8.05 2.90 -19.80
N HIS A 411 -7.60 1.65 -19.69
CA HIS A 411 -6.99 0.89 -20.80
C HIS A 411 -7.98 0.07 -21.62
N GLY A 412 -9.26 0.09 -21.29
CA GLY A 412 -10.30 -0.69 -21.98
C GLY A 412 -10.22 -2.19 -21.74
N THR A 413 -9.53 -2.63 -20.68
CA THR A 413 -9.38 -4.05 -20.33
C THR A 413 -10.58 -4.50 -19.48
N PRO A 414 -11.30 -5.58 -19.86
CA PRO A 414 -12.43 -6.07 -19.08
C PRO A 414 -11.98 -6.62 -17.72
N VAL A 415 -12.81 -6.40 -16.68
CA VAL A 415 -12.53 -6.83 -15.31
C VAL A 415 -13.62 -7.76 -14.79
N ALA A 416 -13.22 -8.89 -14.21
CA ALA A 416 -14.06 -9.80 -13.48
C ALA A 416 -13.66 -9.86 -12.01
N ALA A 417 -14.61 -10.10 -11.11
CA ALA A 417 -14.35 -10.18 -9.67
C ALA A 417 -14.87 -11.47 -9.03
N ILE A 418 -14.07 -12.06 -8.16
CA ILE A 418 -14.44 -13.18 -7.28
C ILE A 418 -14.30 -12.72 -5.81
N PRO A 419 -15.17 -11.83 -5.30
CA PRO A 419 -15.06 -11.37 -3.93
C PRO A 419 -15.55 -12.42 -2.93
N GLY A 420 -15.10 -12.33 -1.69
CA GLY A 420 -15.64 -13.14 -0.59
C GLY A 420 -17.15 -12.96 -0.44
N SER A 421 -17.60 -11.70 -0.43
CA SER A 421 -19.01 -11.32 -0.45
C SER A 421 -19.25 -10.04 -1.24
N VAL A 422 -20.49 -9.77 -1.63
CA VAL A 422 -20.89 -8.51 -2.27
C VAL A 422 -21.80 -7.74 -1.31
N GLY A 423 -21.44 -6.50 -1.01
CA GLY A 423 -22.24 -5.58 -0.21
C GLY A 423 -23.12 -4.67 -1.07
N ASP A 424 -23.39 -3.47 -0.55
CA ASP A 424 -24.09 -2.43 -1.30
C ASP A 424 -23.13 -1.84 -2.35
N LEU A 425 -23.26 -2.33 -3.59
CA LEU A 425 -22.45 -1.93 -4.72
C LEU A 425 -23.33 -1.15 -5.71
N PRO A 426 -23.05 0.15 -5.96
CA PRO A 426 -23.82 0.95 -6.90
C PRO A 426 -23.95 0.30 -8.28
N GLY A 427 -25.13 0.38 -8.89
CA GLY A 427 -25.40 -0.26 -10.19
C GLY A 427 -24.44 0.18 -11.30
N GLU A 428 -24.02 1.44 -11.29
CA GLU A 428 -23.03 2.00 -12.22
C GLU A 428 -21.65 1.35 -12.05
N VAL A 429 -21.24 1.06 -10.81
CA VAL A 429 -19.97 0.38 -10.52
C VAL A 429 -20.08 -1.08 -10.91
N ARG A 430 -21.19 -1.74 -10.57
CA ARG A 430 -21.44 -3.14 -10.94
C ARG A 430 -21.36 -3.34 -12.45
N ALA A 431 -21.87 -2.39 -13.24
CA ALA A 431 -21.85 -2.46 -14.71
C ALA A 431 -20.44 -2.33 -15.33
N ARG A 432 -19.44 -1.87 -14.56
CA ARG A 432 -18.03 -1.81 -15.01
C ARG A 432 -17.35 -3.18 -14.95
N PHE A 433 -17.89 -4.12 -14.18
CA PHE A 433 -17.40 -5.50 -14.16
C PHE A 433 -18.08 -6.32 -15.27
N SER A 434 -17.29 -7.14 -15.97
CA SER A 434 -17.81 -8.14 -16.90
C SER A 434 -18.66 -9.18 -16.18
N TRP A 435 -18.24 -9.58 -14.97
CA TRP A 435 -19.04 -10.39 -14.05
C TRP A 435 -18.49 -10.32 -12.62
N ILE A 436 -19.35 -10.63 -11.65
CA ILE A 436 -19.01 -10.70 -10.22
C ILE A 436 -19.55 -12.03 -9.66
N ARG A 437 -18.71 -12.81 -9.00
CA ARG A 437 -19.09 -14.10 -8.38
C ARG A 437 -18.66 -14.14 -6.91
N SER A 438 -19.63 -13.93 -6.02
CA SER A 438 -19.47 -14.00 -4.56
C SER A 438 -19.14 -15.43 -4.11
N LEU A 439 -18.11 -15.60 -3.27
CA LEU A 439 -17.81 -16.89 -2.65
C LEU A 439 -18.94 -17.32 -1.71
N VAL A 440 -19.46 -16.40 -0.89
CA VAL A 440 -20.60 -16.66 0.01
C VAL A 440 -21.82 -17.16 -0.75
N ASP A 441 -22.12 -16.60 -1.91
CA ASP A 441 -23.28 -17.03 -2.72
C ASP A 441 -23.02 -18.37 -3.42
N THR A 442 -21.74 -18.71 -3.65
CA THR A 442 -21.34 -19.92 -4.37
C THR A 442 -21.25 -21.15 -3.46
N CYS A 443 -20.65 -21.00 -2.27
CA CYS A 443 -20.37 -22.12 -1.36
C CYS A 443 -20.84 -21.90 0.09
N GLY A 444 -21.48 -20.78 0.38
CA GLY A 444 -21.91 -20.41 1.73
C GLY A 444 -20.78 -19.80 2.57
N ALA A 445 -21.16 -18.99 3.57
CA ALA A 445 -20.22 -18.23 4.40
C ALA A 445 -19.23 -19.12 5.18
N SER A 446 -19.66 -20.31 5.60
CA SER A 446 -18.77 -21.23 6.32
C SER A 446 -17.59 -21.66 5.45
N ILE A 447 -17.85 -22.14 4.22
CA ILE A 447 -16.80 -22.63 3.32
C ILE A 447 -15.95 -21.46 2.83
N ALA A 448 -16.58 -20.33 2.48
CA ALA A 448 -15.88 -19.13 2.04
C ALA A 448 -14.87 -18.59 3.09
N THR A 449 -15.10 -18.88 4.38
CA THR A 449 -14.20 -18.48 5.46
C THR A 449 -13.19 -19.56 5.83
N SER A 450 -13.60 -20.84 5.86
CA SER A 450 -12.73 -21.94 6.31
C SER A 450 -11.77 -22.45 5.23
N ASP A 451 -12.16 -22.34 3.96
CA ASP A 451 -11.35 -22.70 2.79
C ASP A 451 -11.56 -21.68 1.65
N PRO A 452 -11.10 -20.42 1.84
CA PRO A 452 -11.25 -19.37 0.84
C PRO A 452 -10.54 -19.72 -0.47
N CYS A 453 -9.36 -20.33 -0.42
CA CYS A 453 -8.58 -20.71 -1.60
C CYS A 453 -9.32 -21.79 -2.43
N GLY A 454 -9.82 -22.85 -1.80
CA GLY A 454 -10.62 -23.86 -2.47
C GLY A 454 -11.92 -23.29 -3.04
N ALA A 455 -12.59 -22.41 -2.29
CA ALA A 455 -13.77 -21.69 -2.75
C ALA A 455 -13.48 -20.84 -4.00
N MET A 456 -12.38 -20.07 -4.02
CA MET A 456 -11.96 -19.30 -5.20
C MET A 456 -11.67 -20.20 -6.40
N ALA A 457 -10.91 -21.27 -6.20
CA ALA A 457 -10.58 -22.22 -7.27
C ALA A 457 -11.81 -22.91 -7.86
N ALA A 458 -12.87 -23.12 -7.05
CA ALA A 458 -14.16 -23.64 -7.48
C ALA A 458 -15.04 -22.57 -8.15
N ALA A 459 -14.93 -21.31 -7.72
CA ALA A 459 -15.61 -20.17 -8.31
C ALA A 459 -15.07 -19.81 -9.70
N VAL A 460 -13.82 -20.20 -10.03
CA VAL A 460 -13.32 -20.19 -11.41
C VAL A 460 -14.01 -21.29 -12.22
N ARG A 461 -15.17 -20.96 -12.78
CA ARG A 461 -15.81 -21.70 -13.87
C ARG A 461 -15.85 -20.77 -15.08
N LEU A 462 -14.75 -20.74 -15.80
CA LEU A 462 -14.68 -20.16 -17.13
C LEU A 462 -15.03 -21.30 -18.08
N GLU A 463 -16.23 -21.30 -18.65
CA GLU A 463 -16.50 -22.21 -19.77
C GLU A 463 -16.08 -21.49 -21.05
N PHE A 464 -15.43 -22.18 -21.97
CA PHE A 464 -15.16 -21.68 -23.32
C PHE A 464 -15.91 -22.59 -24.27
N PRO A 465 -16.46 -22.10 -25.39
CA PRO A 465 -17.05 -22.98 -26.38
C PRO A 465 -15.98 -23.98 -26.83
N GLU A 466 -16.32 -25.27 -26.80
CA GLU A 466 -15.51 -26.31 -27.42
C GLU A 466 -15.23 -25.87 -28.86
N SER A 467 -13.97 -25.88 -29.28
CA SER A 467 -13.64 -25.64 -30.69
C SER A 467 -14.45 -26.63 -31.50
N ASP A 468 -15.29 -26.15 -32.42
CA ASP A 468 -16.00 -26.99 -33.37
C ASP A 468 -14.99 -27.91 -34.07
N ALA A 469 -14.85 -29.11 -33.52
CA ALA A 469 -14.24 -30.22 -34.22
C ALA A 469 -15.25 -30.53 -35.32
N THR A 470 -15.00 -29.92 -36.49
CA THR A 470 -15.69 -30.21 -37.74
C THR A 470 -16.00 -31.70 -37.79
N PRO A 471 -17.27 -32.13 -37.77
CA PRO A 471 -17.56 -33.54 -37.91
C PRO A 471 -17.03 -33.96 -39.27
N ALA A 472 -16.09 -34.89 -39.26
CA ALA A 472 -15.64 -35.56 -40.48
C ALA A 472 -16.90 -36.06 -41.19
N SER A 473 -17.19 -35.46 -42.34
CA SER A 473 -18.26 -35.87 -43.21
C SER A 473 -18.03 -37.32 -43.60
N ALA A 474 -18.86 -38.22 -43.10
CA ALA A 474 -19.08 -39.50 -43.72
C ALA A 474 -19.75 -39.24 -45.09
N GLY A 475 -19.01 -39.55 -46.15
CA GLY A 475 -19.43 -39.52 -47.55
C GLY A 475 -18.45 -40.33 -48.37
#